data_AF-A0A9D7BMI4-F1
#
_entry.id   AF-A0A9D7BMI4-F1
#
_cell.length_a   1.000
_cell.length_b   1.000
_cell.length_c   1.000
_cell.angle_alpha   90.00
_cell.angle_beta   90.00
_cell.angle_gamma   90.00
#
_symmetry.space_group_name_H-M   'P 1'
#
loop_
_entity.id
_entity.type
_entity.pdbx_description
1 polymer ?
#
loop_
_entity_poly.entity_id
_entity_poly.type
_entity_poly.pdbx_seq_one_letter_code
_entity_poly.pdbx_strand_id
1 'polypeptide(L)'
;MQPRKDVRQYFNMSQGMMFEGEKSAIVGFFDKNFKPVYIQESGWIRIRFIVNCKGQSGRFRMLESDENYKERPFDKKISGQIFFLTQQLSGWKILYDDKDAVDYYQYLIFKIKDGRIVKILP
;
A
#
# COMPACT_ATOMS: atom_id res chain seq x y z
N MET A 1 -15.97 7.12 6.67
CA MET A 1 -15.23 8.04 5.78
C MET A 1 -16.01 8.24 4.48
N GLN A 2 -16.86 9.27 4.41
CA GLN A 2 -17.58 9.61 3.18
C GLN A 2 -16.67 10.42 2.24
N PRO A 3 -16.68 10.19 0.91
CA PRO A 3 -15.83 10.95 0.00
C PRO A 3 -16.40 12.36 -0.14
N ARG A 4 -15.53 13.38 -0.16
CA ARG A 4 -15.92 14.62 -0.84
C ARG A 4 -16.18 14.29 -2.31
N LYS A 5 -17.19 14.93 -2.91
CA LYS A 5 -17.76 14.59 -4.23
C LYS A 5 -16.75 14.59 -5.39
N ASP A 6 -15.54 15.09 -5.18
CA ASP A 6 -14.51 15.27 -6.20
C ASP A 6 -13.26 14.46 -5.89
N VAL A 7 -13.38 13.13 -5.78
CA VAL A 7 -12.19 12.26 -5.86
C VAL A 7 -11.72 12.30 -7.32
N ARG A 8 -10.93 13.32 -7.68
CA ARG A 8 -10.33 13.43 -9.01
C ARG A 8 -9.43 12.21 -9.21
N GLN A 9 -9.90 11.25 -10.00
CA GLN A 9 -9.08 10.13 -10.43
C GLN A 9 -7.90 10.71 -11.21
N TYR A 10 -6.69 10.33 -10.80
CA TYR A 10 -5.43 10.74 -11.43
C TYR A 10 -4.99 12.18 -11.18
N PHE A 11 -4.92 12.63 -9.93
CA PHE A 11 -3.79 13.49 -9.57
C PHE A 11 -2.51 12.64 -9.60
N ASN A 12 -1.94 12.47 -10.81
CA ASN A 12 -0.52 12.20 -10.96
C ASN A 12 0.19 13.49 -10.53
N MET A 13 0.23 13.76 -9.22
CA MET A 13 1.27 14.65 -8.74
C MET A 13 2.57 13.93 -9.10
N SER A 14 3.35 14.49 -10.02
CA SER A 14 4.71 14.08 -10.36
C SER A 14 5.69 14.12 -9.17
N GLN A 15 5.16 14.33 -7.96
CA GLN A 15 5.83 14.24 -6.68
C GLN A 15 5.93 12.76 -6.34
N GLY A 16 7.12 12.30 -5.97
CA GLY A 16 7.39 10.90 -5.68
C GLY A 16 6.62 10.37 -4.46
N MET A 17 7.28 9.58 -3.63
CA MET A 17 6.59 8.92 -2.53
C MET A 17 6.10 9.91 -1.45
N MET A 18 4.78 10.04 -1.30
CA MET A 18 4.13 10.96 -0.36
C MET A 18 4.01 10.37 1.05
N PHE A 19 5.14 9.87 1.57
CA PHE A 19 5.28 9.28 2.90
C PHE A 19 6.49 9.88 3.62
N GLU A 20 6.37 10.12 4.92
CA GLU A 20 7.46 10.58 5.77
C GLU A 20 8.59 9.54 5.84
N GLY A 21 9.82 9.94 5.54
CA GLY A 21 10.95 8.99 5.37
C GLY A 21 10.87 8.13 4.10
N GLU A 22 9.93 8.47 3.20
CA GLU A 22 9.78 7.92 1.85
C GLU A 22 9.74 6.38 1.84
N LYS A 23 10.37 5.78 0.83
CA LYS A 23 10.37 4.33 0.64
C LYS A 23 11.08 3.59 1.77
N SER A 24 12.16 4.18 2.27
CA SER A 24 13.00 3.56 3.30
C SER A 24 12.23 3.33 4.61
N ALA A 25 11.38 4.28 5.00
CA ALA A 25 10.55 4.15 6.19
C ALA A 25 9.50 3.04 6.05
N ILE A 26 8.86 2.92 4.88
CA ILE A 26 7.92 1.81 4.62
C ILE A 26 8.65 0.47 4.66
N VAL A 27 9.78 0.34 3.97
CA VAL A 27 10.56 -0.91 3.99
C VAL A 27 10.97 -1.26 5.42
N GLY A 28 11.55 -0.32 6.17
CA GLY A 28 11.94 -0.55 7.56
C GLY A 28 10.77 -0.92 8.47
N PHE A 29 9.58 -0.34 8.25
CA PHE A 29 8.37 -0.73 8.98
C PHE A 29 7.98 -2.20 8.71
N PHE A 30 7.99 -2.64 7.45
CA PHE A 30 7.67 -4.03 7.12
C PHE A 30 8.75 -5.00 7.60
N ASP A 31 10.03 -4.67 7.46
CA ASP A 31 11.14 -5.51 7.93
C ASP A 31 11.06 -5.76 9.45
N LYS A 32 10.64 -4.75 10.22
CA LYS A 32 10.47 -4.85 11.67
C LYS A 32 9.23 -5.66 12.08
N ASN A 33 8.11 -5.50 11.36
CA ASN A 33 6.80 -5.94 11.83
C ASN A 33 6.24 -7.17 11.10
N PHE A 34 6.63 -7.43 9.85
CA PHE A 34 6.20 -8.63 9.12
C PHE A 34 6.92 -9.88 9.67
N LYS A 35 6.16 -10.93 9.97
CA LYS A 35 6.73 -12.21 10.40
C LYS A 35 6.80 -13.16 9.21
N PRO A 36 8.02 -13.63 8.83
CA PRO A 36 8.18 -14.58 7.74
C PRO A 36 7.29 -15.81 7.92
N VAL A 37 6.65 -16.22 6.83
CA VAL A 37 5.81 -17.41 6.79
C VAL A 37 6.49 -18.44 5.90
N TYR A 38 6.66 -19.67 6.39
CA TYR A 38 7.31 -20.75 5.63
C TYR A 38 6.29 -21.47 4.74
N ILE A 39 5.82 -20.80 3.70
CA ILE A 39 4.88 -21.33 2.71
C ILE A 39 5.47 -21.06 1.32
N GLN A 40 5.51 -22.07 0.45
CA GLN A 40 6.05 -21.97 -0.91
C GLN A 40 5.07 -21.29 -1.86
N GLU A 41 4.73 -20.03 -1.56
CA GLU A 41 3.93 -19.19 -2.43
C GLU A 41 4.73 -17.95 -2.85
N SER A 42 4.71 -17.69 -4.16
CA SER A 42 5.41 -16.58 -4.80
C SER A 42 4.45 -15.82 -5.74
N GLY A 43 4.73 -14.54 -5.94
CA GLY A 43 3.94 -13.66 -6.81
C GLY A 43 3.85 -12.24 -6.28
N TRP A 44 2.68 -11.63 -6.43
CA TRP A 44 2.48 -10.20 -6.18
C TRP A 44 1.21 -9.93 -5.37
N ILE A 45 1.33 -9.03 -4.40
CA ILE A 45 0.19 -8.45 -3.70
C ILE A 45 0.20 -6.95 -3.96
N ARG A 46 -0.90 -6.42 -4.49
CA ARG A 46 -1.09 -4.98 -4.71
C ARG A 46 -2.21 -4.49 -3.81
N ILE A 47 -1.92 -3.50 -2.97
CA ILE A 47 -2.92 -2.85 -2.12
C ILE A 47 -3.08 -1.41 -2.59
N ARG A 48 -4.29 -1.05 -3.02
CA ARG A 48 -4.69 0.32 -3.36
C ARG A 48 -5.55 0.89 -2.25
N PHE A 49 -5.41 2.17 -1.95
CA PHE A 49 -6.16 2.87 -0.91
C PHE A 49 -6.23 4.37 -1.21
N ILE A 50 -7.01 5.08 -0.40
CA ILE A 50 -7.13 6.54 -0.43
C ILE A 50 -6.51 7.10 0.83
N VAL A 51 -5.70 8.14 0.69
CA VAL A 51 -5.30 9.02 1.79
C VAL A 51 -6.17 10.27 1.72
N ASN A 52 -6.81 10.68 2.82
CA ASN A 52 -7.59 11.92 2.85
C ASN A 52 -6.74 13.16 3.09
N CYS A 53 -7.39 14.32 3.01
CA CYS A 53 -6.88 15.62 3.42
C CYS A 53 -6.37 15.75 4.87
N LYS A 54 -6.42 14.69 5.68
CA LYS A 54 -5.86 14.63 7.03
C LYS A 54 -4.67 13.66 7.14
N GLY A 55 -4.17 13.12 6.01
CA GLY A 55 -3.07 12.15 5.99
C GLY A 55 -3.48 10.74 6.48
N GLN A 56 -4.78 10.44 6.53
CA GLN A 56 -5.29 9.16 7.01
C GLN A 56 -5.64 8.23 5.84
N SER A 57 -5.12 7.01 5.85
CA SER A 57 -5.39 5.99 4.85
C SER A 57 -6.67 5.20 5.11
N GLY A 58 -7.44 4.92 4.06
CA GLY A 58 -8.68 4.15 4.12
C GLY A 58 -9.08 3.56 2.76
N ARG A 59 -10.21 2.82 2.72
CA ARG A 59 -10.79 2.23 1.50
C ARG A 59 -9.83 1.32 0.73
N PHE A 60 -9.19 0.43 1.48
CA PHE A 60 -8.23 -0.52 0.94
C PHE A 60 -8.89 -1.53 0.00
N ARG A 61 -8.21 -1.84 -1.10
CA ARG A 61 -8.51 -2.91 -2.04
C ARG A 61 -7.23 -3.70 -2.31
N MET A 62 -7.29 -5.00 -2.14
CA MET A 62 -6.16 -5.90 -2.35
C MET A 62 -6.39 -6.75 -3.60
N LEU A 63 -5.37 -6.86 -4.44
CA LEU A 63 -5.29 -7.77 -5.56
C LEU A 63 -4.09 -8.68 -5.37
N GLU A 64 -4.26 -9.96 -5.67
CA GLU A 64 -3.31 -11.02 -5.41
C GLU A 64 -3.10 -11.82 -6.71
N SER A 65 -1.86 -12.08 -7.08
CA SER A 65 -1.53 -12.86 -8.28
C SER A 65 -0.29 -13.71 -8.10
N ASP A 66 -0.17 -14.76 -8.90
CA ASP A 66 1.07 -15.52 -9.03
C ASP A 66 2.15 -14.72 -9.79
N GLU A 67 3.31 -15.35 -10.02
CA GLU A 67 4.44 -14.74 -10.75
C GLU A 67 4.15 -14.44 -12.23
N ASN A 68 3.13 -15.09 -12.81
CA ASN A 68 2.65 -14.89 -14.17
C ASN A 68 1.47 -13.91 -14.26
N TYR A 69 1.20 -13.16 -13.17
CA TYR A 69 0.10 -12.20 -13.05
C TYR A 69 -1.30 -12.83 -13.17
N LYS A 70 -1.43 -14.15 -13.00
CA LYS A 70 -2.73 -14.79 -12.92
C LYS A 70 -3.29 -14.58 -11.52
N GLU A 71 -4.50 -14.05 -11.45
CA GLU A 71 -5.18 -13.78 -10.17
C GLU A 71 -5.33 -15.08 -9.36
N ARG A 72 -4.83 -15.05 -8.13
CA ARG A 72 -5.01 -16.11 -7.15
C ARG A 72 -4.82 -15.52 -5.75
N PRO A 73 -5.57 -16.00 -4.75
CA PRO A 73 -5.30 -15.63 -3.36
C PRO A 73 -3.98 -16.26 -2.88
N PHE A 74 -3.30 -15.57 -1.96
CA PHE A 74 -2.26 -16.13 -1.12
C PHE A 74 -2.86 -16.72 0.17
N ASP A 75 -2.09 -17.58 0.84
CA ASP A 75 -2.36 -17.94 2.23
C ASP A 75 -2.56 -16.68 3.10
N LYS A 76 -3.60 -16.69 3.93
CA LYS A 76 -3.99 -15.54 4.76
C LYS A 76 -2.96 -15.16 5.81
N LYS A 77 -2.05 -16.06 6.18
CA LYS A 77 -0.89 -15.72 7.02
C LYS A 77 0.06 -14.76 6.31
N ILE A 78 0.11 -14.76 4.98
CA ILE A 78 0.90 -13.82 4.17
C ILE A 78 0.07 -12.57 3.90
N SER A 79 -1.04 -12.72 3.15
CA SER A 79 -1.81 -11.57 2.66
C SER A 79 -2.51 -10.81 3.78
N GLY A 80 -2.97 -11.50 4.83
CA GLY A 80 -3.58 -10.87 6.00
C GLY A 80 -2.59 -10.01 6.80
N GLN A 81 -1.36 -10.48 7.02
CA GLN A 81 -0.31 -9.69 7.67
C GLN A 81 0.01 -8.44 6.85
N ILE A 82 0.24 -8.59 5.54
CA ILE A 82 0.57 -7.47 4.65
C ILE A 82 -0.55 -6.43 4.65
N PHE A 83 -1.79 -6.88 4.55
CA PHE A 83 -2.96 -5.99 4.57
C PHE A 83 -3.07 -5.23 5.89
N PHE A 84 -2.98 -5.93 7.02
CA PHE A 84 -3.07 -5.33 8.34
C PHE A 84 -1.94 -4.32 8.60
N LEU A 85 -0.70 -4.67 8.25
CA LEU A 85 0.45 -3.76 8.38
C LEU A 85 0.29 -2.53 7.48
N THR A 86 -0.24 -2.68 6.27
CA THR A 86 -0.52 -1.54 5.38
C THR A 86 -1.53 -0.57 6.00
N GLN A 87 -2.53 -1.07 6.74
CA GLN A 87 -3.51 -0.22 7.43
C GLN A 87 -2.91 0.57 8.60
N GLN A 88 -1.79 0.10 9.18
CA GLN A 88 -1.14 0.75 10.31
C GLN A 88 -0.14 1.85 9.92
N LEU A 89 0.23 1.92 8.64
CA LEU A 89 1.13 2.97 8.16
C LEU A 89 0.53 4.35 8.45
N SER A 90 1.27 5.13 9.22
CA SER A 90 1.00 6.53 9.52
C SER A 90 2.22 7.35 9.10
N GLY A 91 1.98 8.57 8.60
CA GLY A 91 3.02 9.38 7.95
C GLY A 91 2.74 9.71 6.48
N TRP A 92 1.51 9.53 6.00
CA TRP A 92 1.11 9.99 4.67
C TRP A 92 1.03 11.51 4.64
N LYS A 93 1.71 12.14 3.69
CA LYS A 93 1.75 13.60 3.56
C LYS A 93 0.39 14.13 3.10
N ILE A 94 -0.05 15.26 3.67
CA ILE A 94 -1.24 15.96 3.18
C ILE A 94 -0.88 16.67 1.87
N LEU A 95 -1.70 16.45 0.84
CA LEU A 95 -1.57 17.11 -0.46
C LEU A 95 -2.56 18.26 -0.57
N TYR A 96 -2.16 19.29 -1.31
CA TYR A 96 -2.95 20.48 -1.53
C TYR A 96 -3.13 20.73 -3.03
N ASP A 97 -4.36 21.04 -3.44
CA ASP A 97 -4.68 21.66 -4.73
C ASP A 97 -4.94 23.14 -4.44
N ASP A 98 -4.06 24.01 -4.91
CA ASP A 98 -3.92 25.40 -4.45
C ASP A 98 -3.80 25.52 -2.92
N LYS A 99 -4.91 25.82 -2.23
CA LYS A 99 -4.97 25.99 -0.77
C LYS A 99 -5.80 24.90 -0.09
N ASP A 100 -6.47 24.05 -0.85
CA ASP A 100 -7.38 23.05 -0.33
C ASP A 100 -6.69 21.70 -0.20
N ALA A 101 -6.71 21.13 1.00
CA ALA A 101 -6.21 19.78 1.22
C ALA A 101 -7.12 18.77 0.50
N VAL A 102 -6.53 17.89 -0.29
CA VAL A 102 -7.25 16.93 -1.17
C VAL A 102 -7.04 15.48 -0.76
N ASP A 103 -7.97 14.64 -1.17
CA ASP A 103 -7.85 13.19 -1.05
C ASP A 103 -7.10 12.65 -2.29
N TYR A 104 -6.23 11.66 -2.11
CA TYR A 104 -5.45 11.08 -3.21
C TYR A 104 -5.37 9.56 -3.15
N TYR A 105 -5.19 8.95 -4.31
CA TYR A 105 -4.96 7.51 -4.41
C TYR A 105 -3.51 7.18 -4.10
N GLN A 106 -3.30 6.07 -3.40
CA GLN A 106 -1.99 5.47 -3.26
C GLN A 106 -2.05 3.96 -3.41
N TYR A 107 -0.93 3.36 -3.80
CA TYR A 107 -0.78 1.92 -3.81
C TYR A 107 0.57 1.48 -3.28
N LEU A 108 0.64 0.24 -2.80
CA LEU A 108 1.87 -0.48 -2.52
C LEU A 108 1.80 -1.83 -3.23
N ILE A 109 2.89 -2.22 -3.88
CA ILE A 109 3.05 -3.55 -4.48
C ILE A 109 4.15 -4.29 -3.73
N PHE A 110 3.82 -5.50 -3.29
CA PHE A 110 4.71 -6.41 -2.58
C PHE A 110 5.04 -7.57 -3.52
N LYS A 111 6.34 -7.80 -3.74
CA LYS A 111 6.82 -9.05 -4.35
C LYS A 111 7.02 -10.07 -3.25
N ILE A 112 6.35 -11.20 -3.38
CA ILE A 112 6.45 -12.33 -2.45
C ILE A 112 7.26 -13.43 -3.10
N LYS A 113 8.21 -14.00 -2.36
CA LYS A 113 8.95 -15.19 -2.75
C LYS A 113 9.02 -16.14 -1.57
N ASP A 114 8.54 -17.37 -1.76
CA ASP A 114 8.52 -18.42 -0.73
C ASP A 114 7.96 -17.91 0.61
N GLY A 115 6.83 -17.19 0.54
CA GLY A 115 6.12 -16.66 1.71
C GLY A 115 6.77 -15.45 2.38
N ARG A 116 7.85 -14.91 1.81
CA ARG A 116 8.57 -13.73 2.32
C ARG A 116 8.40 -12.53 1.40
N ILE A 117 8.33 -11.33 1.98
CA ILE A 117 8.43 -10.09 1.22
C ILE A 117 9.88 -9.92 0.78
N VAL A 118 10.13 -9.85 -0.54
CA VAL A 118 11.47 -9.61 -1.10
C VAL A 118 11.61 -8.24 -1.74
N LYS A 119 10.50 -7.56 -2.01
CA LYS A 119 10.51 -6.19 -2.56
C LYS A 119 9.21 -5.47 -2.24
N ILE A 120 9.32 -4.19 -1.93
CA ILE A 120 8.19 -3.26 -1.82
C ILE A 120 8.38 -2.16 -2.87
N LEU A 121 7.33 -1.90 -3.64
CA LEU A 121 7.25 -0.91 -4.70
C LEU A 121 6.12 0.07 -4.38
N PRO A 122 6.45 1.34 -4.05
CA PRO A 122 5.48 2.40 -3.83
C PRO A 122 5.01 3.06 -5.12
#